data_AF-A0A527ZGR8-F1
#
_entry.id   AF-A0A527ZGR8-F1
#
_cell.length_a   1.000
_cell.length_b   1.000
_cell.length_c   1.000
_cell.angle_alpha   90.00
_cell.angle_beta   90.00
_cell.angle_gamma   90.00
#
_symmetry.space_group_name_H-M   'P 1'
#
loop_
_entity.id
_entity.type
_entity.pdbx_description
1 polymer ?
#
loop_
_entity_poly.entity_id
_entity_poly.type
_entity_poly.pdbx_seq_one_letter_code
_entity_poly.pdbx_strand_id
1 'polypeptide(L)'
;MTDDGSAERREIPGVTFVVPLEAFRREAVKSATAATAVVDSSDIYARIHEAKAAAKTAGEADSLSALEVLGQISTYHFAPDDRIEPFRPLAIIHGRRSPIPTDLLSDQIVVLAELVPEIGHHAFRARVADVCWLLNKKDAASGLRAVASYVACVSLVLNGDAKFDSDESNPASVPAAEYLTRAILIARSMGWKRGEFDPLRQIVADVSKHALDADDGWGFIQIGPINLSNRVWELAQTAQAAEILATSAKLGGDHPARRSLWELAGRACLIAKDVDNSNRCLIQAAETYVADADARPDSATVQVHFLNDAIKALRPIPGTADRRRALQDRLNTVQP
;
A
#
# COMPACT_ATOMS: atom_id res chain seq x y z
N MET A 1 -35.79 44.61 9.11
CA MET A 1 -35.35 43.41 8.36
C MET A 1 -33.84 43.47 8.27
N THR A 2 -33.20 43.00 9.33
CA THR A 2 -31.75 42.83 9.43
C THR A 2 -31.47 41.40 8.98
N ASP A 3 -30.94 41.26 7.77
CA ASP A 3 -30.38 40.00 7.30
C ASP A 3 -28.96 39.92 7.86
N ASP A 4 -28.81 39.07 8.87
CA ASP A 4 -27.59 38.87 9.64
C ASP A 4 -26.67 37.93 8.87
N GLY A 5 -25.65 38.52 8.25
CA GLY A 5 -24.56 37.83 7.58
C GLY A 5 -23.68 37.08 8.58
N SER A 6 -24.19 35.98 9.14
CA SER A 6 -23.37 34.97 9.81
C SER A 6 -22.88 33.96 8.78
N ALA A 7 -21.89 34.36 8.00
CA ALA A 7 -21.02 33.38 7.38
C ALA A 7 -20.30 32.65 8.51
N GLU A 8 -20.83 31.50 8.94
CA GLU A 8 -20.15 30.57 9.85
C GLU A 8 -18.70 30.41 9.35
N ARG A 9 -17.75 30.98 10.10
CA ARG A 9 -16.34 30.69 9.90
C ARG A 9 -16.19 29.20 10.13
N ARG A 10 -16.12 28.44 9.04
CA ARG A 10 -15.77 27.02 9.08
C ARG A 10 -14.42 26.94 9.76
N GLU A 11 -14.38 26.49 11.02
CA GLU A 11 -13.13 26.18 11.71
C GLU A 11 -12.38 25.18 10.84
N ILE A 12 -11.30 25.64 10.22
CA ILE A 12 -10.39 24.79 9.49
C ILE A 12 -9.62 24.03 10.57
N PRO A 13 -9.66 22.68 10.59
CA PRO A 13 -8.85 21.91 11.50
C PRO A 13 -7.38 22.28 11.29
N GLY A 14 -6.63 22.64 12.33
CA GLY A 14 -5.22 23.01 12.20
C GLY A 14 -4.70 23.81 13.39
N VAL A 15 -3.39 23.75 13.65
CA VAL A 15 -2.76 24.68 14.61
C VAL A 15 -2.57 26.02 13.90
N THR A 16 -3.10 27.10 14.48
CA THR A 16 -3.10 28.44 13.86
C THR A 16 -1.80 29.22 14.04
N PHE A 17 -0.82 28.62 14.73
CA PHE A 17 0.50 29.17 14.98
C PHE A 17 1.57 28.12 14.72
N VAL A 18 2.81 28.57 14.51
CA VAL A 18 3.95 27.68 14.29
C VAL A 18 4.45 27.19 15.64
N VAL A 19 4.42 25.88 15.84
CA VAL A 19 5.02 25.23 17.01
C VAL A 19 6.54 25.17 16.80
N PRO A 20 7.36 25.67 17.74
CA PRO A 20 8.81 25.68 17.59
C PRO A 20 9.42 24.29 17.72
N LEU A 21 10.59 24.07 17.11
CA LEU A 21 11.30 22.79 17.14
C LEU A 21 11.54 22.26 18.56
N GLU A 22 11.83 23.15 19.51
CA GLU A 22 12.09 22.78 20.90
C GLU A 22 10.87 22.15 21.61
N ALA A 23 9.65 22.50 21.21
CA ALA A 23 8.44 21.87 21.73
C ALA A 23 8.34 20.40 21.27
N PHE A 24 8.80 20.09 20.05
CA PHE A 24 8.87 18.70 19.56
C PHE A 24 10.00 17.89 20.21
N ARG A 25 11.00 18.55 20.80
CA ARG A 25 12.13 17.91 21.49
C ARG A 25 11.88 17.64 22.97
N ARG A 26 10.69 17.98 23.47
CA ARG A 26 10.26 17.67 24.84
C ARG A 26 10.15 16.15 25.03
N GLU A 27 10.40 15.70 26.26
CA GLU A 27 10.50 14.28 26.57
C GLU A 27 9.21 13.51 26.25
N ALA A 28 8.04 14.10 26.54
CA ALA A 28 6.74 13.51 26.21
C ALA A 28 6.59 13.23 24.70
N VAL A 29 7.07 14.15 23.84
CA VAL A 29 7.01 14.02 22.38
C VAL A 29 8.00 12.97 21.87
N LYS A 30 9.23 13.01 22.40
CA LYS A 30 10.27 12.01 22.08
C LYS A 30 9.82 10.60 22.46
N SER A 31 9.26 10.43 23.66
CA SER A 31 8.71 9.16 24.12
C SER A 31 7.56 8.67 23.22
N ALA A 32 6.63 9.55 22.85
CA ALA A 32 5.52 9.20 21.97
C ALA A 32 6.00 8.73 20.58
N THR A 33 7.04 9.36 20.06
CA THR A 33 7.60 9.12 18.72
C THR A 33 8.82 8.20 18.70
N ALA A 34 9.15 7.56 19.82
CA ALA A 34 10.28 6.64 19.94
C ALA A 34 10.12 5.41 19.02
N ALA A 35 11.23 4.75 18.71
CA ALA A 35 11.22 3.53 17.92
C ALA A 35 10.48 2.39 18.64
N THR A 36 9.80 1.55 17.87
CA THR A 36 9.05 0.39 18.34
C THR A 36 9.30 -0.79 17.39
N ALA A 37 8.95 -2.00 17.83
CA ALA A 37 8.94 -3.19 16.96
C ALA A 37 7.66 -3.26 16.09
N VAL A 38 6.94 -2.15 15.95
CA VAL A 38 5.70 -2.02 15.18
C VAL A 38 5.90 -0.90 14.15
N VAL A 39 5.72 -1.22 12.88
CA VAL A 39 5.91 -0.30 11.75
C VAL A 39 4.61 -0.04 11.01
N ASP A 40 3.49 -0.06 11.71
CA ASP A 40 2.20 0.45 11.24
C ASP A 40 1.91 1.85 11.78
N SER A 41 1.07 2.55 11.06
CA SER A 41 0.68 3.92 11.36
C SER A 41 -0.42 4.06 12.41
N SER A 42 -1.12 2.99 12.76
CA SER A 42 -2.14 2.97 13.81
C SER A 42 -1.49 2.93 15.20
N ASP A 43 -0.31 2.30 15.34
CA ASP A 43 0.48 2.31 16.59
C ASP A 43 0.80 3.73 17.03
N ILE A 44 1.37 4.53 16.12
CA ILE A 44 1.72 5.92 16.44
C ILE A 44 0.50 6.78 16.76
N TYR A 45 -0.66 6.51 16.16
CA TYR A 45 -1.89 7.23 16.48
C TYR A 45 -2.26 7.04 17.95
N ALA A 46 -2.27 5.80 18.45
CA ALA A 46 -2.57 5.50 19.85
C ALA A 46 -1.56 6.17 20.80
N ARG A 47 -0.26 6.05 20.51
CA ARG A 47 0.82 6.63 21.32
C ARG A 47 0.73 8.14 21.42
N ILE A 48 0.49 8.82 20.30
CA ILE A 48 0.30 10.28 20.30
C ILE A 48 -0.95 10.64 21.09
N HIS A 49 -2.06 9.91 20.94
CA HIS A 49 -3.29 10.19 21.66
C HIS A 49 -3.12 10.08 23.18
N GLU A 50 -2.45 9.03 23.65
CA GLU A 50 -2.11 8.83 25.07
C GLU A 50 -1.19 9.95 25.59
N ALA A 51 -0.13 10.27 24.83
CA ALA A 51 0.78 11.35 25.20
C ALA A 51 0.09 12.72 25.26
N LYS A 52 -0.86 13.00 24.36
CA LYS A 52 -1.67 14.23 24.40
C LYS A 52 -2.50 14.30 25.68
N ALA A 53 -3.16 13.21 26.06
CA ALA A 53 -3.96 13.15 27.28
C ALA A 53 -3.09 13.34 28.54
N ALA A 54 -1.90 12.74 28.57
CA ALA A 54 -0.94 12.90 29.65
C ALA A 54 -0.41 14.34 29.75
N ALA A 55 0.04 14.94 28.63
CA ALA A 55 0.53 16.31 28.58
C ALA A 55 -0.54 17.33 29.00
N LYS A 56 -1.80 17.10 28.59
CA LYS A 56 -2.94 17.92 29.01
C LYS A 56 -3.18 17.83 30.53
N THR A 57 -3.14 16.64 31.09
CA THR A 57 -3.31 16.42 32.54
C THR A 57 -2.16 17.06 33.34
N ALA A 58 -0.94 16.98 32.81
CA ALA A 58 0.26 17.54 33.44
C ALA A 58 0.43 19.06 33.24
N GLY A 59 -0.41 19.69 32.40
CA GLY A 59 -0.30 21.12 32.08
C GLY A 59 0.92 21.47 31.21
N GLU A 60 1.48 20.51 30.48
CA GLU A 60 2.63 20.71 29.60
C GLU A 60 2.22 21.31 28.25
N ALA A 61 1.98 22.63 28.21
CA ALA A 61 1.48 23.33 27.04
C ALA A 61 2.33 23.12 25.77
N ASP A 62 3.66 23.19 25.89
CA ASP A 62 4.58 23.01 24.75
C ASP A 62 4.47 21.59 24.17
N SER A 63 4.56 20.56 25.03
CA SER A 63 4.39 19.16 24.64
C SER A 63 3.03 18.93 23.99
N LEU A 64 1.96 19.50 24.57
CA LEU A 64 0.61 19.38 24.04
C LEU A 64 0.49 19.97 22.64
N SER A 65 1.03 21.17 22.41
CA SER A 65 0.99 21.83 21.09
C SER A 65 1.75 21.03 20.01
N ALA A 66 2.92 20.49 20.33
CA ALA A 66 3.69 19.64 19.43
C ALA A 66 2.94 18.33 19.11
N LEU A 67 2.38 17.68 20.13
CA LEU A 67 1.60 16.46 19.95
C LEU A 67 0.28 16.72 19.20
N GLU A 68 -0.29 17.92 19.26
CA GLU A 68 -1.43 18.31 18.43
C GLU A 68 -1.08 18.34 16.95
N VAL A 69 0.06 18.95 16.57
CA VAL A 69 0.55 18.94 15.18
C VAL A 69 0.83 17.52 14.70
N LEU A 70 1.58 16.74 15.49
CA LEU A 70 1.89 15.34 15.11
C LEU A 70 0.63 14.47 15.05
N GLY A 71 -0.33 14.72 15.94
CA GLY A 71 -1.62 14.04 15.96
C GLY A 71 -2.48 14.31 14.73
N GLN A 72 -2.37 15.50 14.13
CA GLN A 72 -3.04 15.74 12.83
C GLN A 72 -2.46 14.82 11.76
N ILE A 73 -1.12 14.73 11.67
CA ILE A 73 -0.42 13.92 10.68
C ILE A 73 -0.67 12.42 10.87
N SER A 74 -0.75 11.94 12.11
CA SER A 74 -1.02 10.52 12.38
C SER A 74 -2.42 10.09 11.92
N THR A 75 -3.37 11.03 11.81
CA THR A 75 -4.76 10.76 11.42
C THR A 75 -5.07 10.86 9.94
N TYR A 76 -4.08 11.02 9.06
CA TYR A 76 -4.37 11.04 7.62
C TYR A 76 -4.72 9.64 7.10
N HIS A 77 -5.78 9.53 6.31
CA HIS A 77 -6.05 8.30 5.55
C HIS A 77 -5.03 8.17 4.43
N PHE A 78 -4.30 7.06 4.44
CA PHE A 78 -3.21 6.82 3.50
C PHE A 78 -3.73 6.17 2.21
N ALA A 79 -3.49 6.85 1.08
CA ALA A 79 -3.83 6.40 -0.27
C ALA A 79 -2.51 6.27 -1.07
N PRO A 80 -1.75 5.18 -0.88
CA PRO A 80 -0.35 5.06 -1.31
C PRO A 80 -0.15 5.16 -2.83
N ASP A 81 -1.16 4.80 -3.62
CA ASP A 81 -1.16 4.80 -5.08
C ASP A 81 -1.62 6.13 -5.69
N ASP A 82 -2.19 7.03 -4.88
CA ASP A 82 -2.57 8.38 -5.31
C ASP A 82 -1.34 9.29 -5.38
N ARG A 83 -1.07 9.77 -6.59
CA ARG A 83 0.08 10.65 -6.86
C ARG A 83 -0.15 12.07 -6.35
N ILE A 84 -1.40 12.51 -6.30
CA ILE A 84 -1.79 13.89 -6.01
C ILE A 84 -2.20 14.00 -4.54
N GLU A 85 -3.07 13.11 -4.07
CA GLU A 85 -3.66 13.13 -2.74
C GLU A 85 -3.39 11.83 -1.96
N PRO A 86 -2.12 11.56 -1.59
CA PRO A 86 -1.74 10.36 -0.84
C PRO A 86 -2.23 10.34 0.61
N PHE A 87 -2.71 11.49 1.10
CA PHE A 87 -3.19 11.69 2.45
C PHE A 87 -4.54 12.40 2.39
N ARG A 88 -5.60 11.64 2.63
CA ARG A 88 -6.99 12.09 2.57
C ARG A 88 -7.58 12.26 3.97
N PRO A 89 -8.75 12.89 4.10
CA PRO A 89 -9.45 12.89 5.37
C PRO A 89 -9.79 11.46 5.79
N LEU A 90 -9.48 11.09 7.04
CA LEU A 90 -9.88 9.85 7.67
C LEU A 90 -11.39 9.76 7.90
N ALA A 91 -12.04 10.89 8.17
CA ALA A 91 -13.49 10.92 8.36
C ALA A 91 -14.09 12.22 7.84
N ILE A 92 -15.31 12.13 7.32
CA ILE A 92 -16.18 13.27 6.99
C ILE A 92 -17.51 13.02 7.72
N ILE A 93 -17.80 13.85 8.71
CA ILE A 93 -18.96 13.72 9.59
C ILE A 93 -19.70 15.05 9.63
N HIS A 94 -20.98 15.04 9.25
CA HIS A 94 -21.85 16.25 9.24
C HIS A 94 -21.19 17.46 8.54
N GLY A 95 -20.54 17.24 7.40
CA GLY A 95 -19.88 18.29 6.62
C GLY A 95 -18.53 18.79 7.18
N ARG A 96 -18.07 18.27 8.32
CA ARG A 96 -16.73 18.51 8.86
C ARG A 96 -15.81 17.35 8.51
N ARG A 97 -14.59 17.64 8.08
CA ARG A 97 -13.58 16.62 7.75
C ARG A 97 -12.48 16.58 8.79
N SER A 98 -11.83 15.44 8.92
CA SER A 98 -10.55 15.36 9.64
C SER A 98 -9.48 16.21 8.94
N PRO A 99 -8.38 16.54 9.64
CA PRO A 99 -7.24 17.24 9.05
C PRO A 99 -6.68 16.54 7.80
N ILE A 100 -6.06 17.31 6.91
CA ILE A 100 -5.26 16.86 5.74
C ILE A 100 -3.96 17.67 5.68
N PRO A 101 -2.97 17.28 4.83
CA PRO A 101 -1.68 17.98 4.79
C PRO A 101 -1.78 19.50 4.57
N THR A 102 -2.65 19.97 3.68
CA THR A 102 -2.77 21.40 3.34
C THR A 102 -3.35 22.28 4.46
N ASP A 103 -3.76 21.67 5.58
CA ASP A 103 -4.16 22.40 6.77
C ASP A 103 -2.96 22.89 7.60
N LEU A 104 -1.76 22.35 7.35
CA LEU A 104 -0.53 22.77 8.01
C LEU A 104 0.00 24.08 7.41
N LEU A 105 0.53 24.95 8.27
CA LEU A 105 1.23 26.17 7.86
C LEU A 105 2.55 25.84 7.15
N SER A 106 2.90 26.58 6.10
CA SER A 106 4.17 26.38 5.37
C SER A 106 5.41 26.44 6.30
N ASP A 107 5.42 27.35 7.26
CA ASP A 107 6.50 27.47 8.25
C ASP A 107 6.56 26.26 9.19
N GLN A 108 5.41 25.66 9.50
CA GLN A 108 5.36 24.42 10.27
C GLN A 108 6.02 23.26 9.51
N ILE A 109 5.92 23.24 8.18
CA ILE A 109 6.58 22.22 7.34
C ILE A 109 8.11 22.30 7.44
N VAL A 110 8.67 23.51 7.51
CA VAL A 110 10.12 23.69 7.69
C VAL A 110 10.57 23.10 9.03
N VAL A 111 9.85 23.39 10.11
CA VAL A 111 10.14 22.84 11.44
C VAL A 111 10.01 21.31 11.45
N LEU A 112 8.97 20.75 10.82
CA LEU A 112 8.78 19.30 10.72
C LEU A 112 9.89 18.62 9.92
N ALA A 113 10.36 19.23 8.83
CA ALA A 113 11.46 18.70 8.04
C ALA A 113 12.78 18.61 8.82
N GLU A 114 13.02 19.56 9.74
CA GLU A 114 14.14 19.52 10.70
C GLU A 114 13.96 18.43 11.76
N LEU A 115 12.72 18.16 12.19
CA LEU A 115 12.39 17.14 13.17
C LEU A 115 12.51 15.71 12.63
N VAL A 116 12.21 15.47 11.35
CA VAL A 116 12.14 14.11 10.75
C VAL A 116 13.29 13.16 11.17
N PRO A 117 14.58 13.57 11.16
CA PRO A 117 15.69 12.70 11.57
C PRO A 117 15.61 12.21 13.02
N GLU A 118 14.92 12.93 13.90
CA GLU A 118 14.79 12.63 15.33
C GLU A 118 13.61 11.71 15.65
N ILE A 119 12.67 11.52 14.72
CA ILE A 119 11.48 10.67 14.93
C ILE A 119 11.91 9.20 14.96
N GLY A 120 11.83 8.52 16.09
CA GLY A 120 12.24 7.11 16.23
C GLY A 120 11.31 6.12 15.50
N HIS A 121 10.00 6.36 15.52
CA HIS A 121 9.00 5.48 14.91
C HIS A 121 9.10 5.49 13.38
N HIS A 122 9.48 4.37 12.76
CA HIS A 122 9.83 4.30 11.34
C HIS A 122 8.68 4.69 10.40
N ALA A 123 7.48 4.12 10.58
CA ALA A 123 6.33 4.44 9.73
C ALA A 123 5.91 5.91 9.85
N PHE A 124 5.96 6.47 11.06
CA PHE A 124 5.64 7.87 11.28
C PHE A 124 6.70 8.81 10.70
N ARG A 125 7.99 8.46 10.83
CA ARG A 125 9.09 9.17 10.17
C ARG A 125 8.86 9.23 8.66
N ALA A 126 8.49 8.11 8.04
CA ALA A 126 8.15 8.06 6.62
C ALA A 126 6.99 9.00 6.28
N ARG A 127 5.92 8.96 7.08
CA ARG A 127 4.73 9.80 6.88
C ARG A 127 5.04 11.29 7.02
N VAL A 128 5.74 11.72 8.08
CA VAL A 128 6.08 13.14 8.29
C VAL A 128 6.99 13.64 7.17
N ALA A 129 7.99 12.84 6.77
CA ALA A 129 8.86 13.18 5.65
C ALA A 129 8.11 13.28 4.32
N ASP A 130 7.16 12.37 4.06
CA ASP A 130 6.33 12.40 2.86
C ASP A 130 5.41 13.63 2.83
N VAL A 131 4.81 14.00 3.96
CA VAL A 131 4.03 15.24 4.09
C VAL A 131 4.90 16.46 3.81
N CYS A 132 6.12 16.51 4.36
CA CYS A 132 7.06 17.61 4.10
C CYS A 132 7.43 17.69 2.61
N TRP A 133 7.71 16.55 1.98
CA TRP A 133 7.96 16.47 0.54
C TRP A 133 6.73 16.84 -0.31
N LEU A 134 5.53 16.44 0.11
CA LEU A 134 4.28 16.72 -0.59
C LEU A 134 4.03 18.22 -0.67
N LEU A 135 4.18 18.91 0.46
CA LEU A 135 3.90 20.34 0.59
C LEU A 135 5.07 21.23 0.17
N ASN A 136 6.30 20.71 0.16
CA ASN A 136 7.49 21.41 -0.31
C ASN A 136 8.35 20.55 -1.23
N LYS A 137 8.02 20.53 -2.53
CA LYS A 137 8.77 19.80 -3.57
C LYS A 137 10.19 20.31 -3.83
N LYS A 138 10.60 21.44 -3.23
CA LYS A 138 11.99 21.92 -3.30
C LYS A 138 12.88 21.24 -2.26
N ASP A 139 12.29 20.66 -1.21
CA ASP A 139 13.01 19.92 -0.19
C ASP A 139 13.22 18.45 -0.62
N ALA A 140 14.21 18.25 -1.49
CA ALA A 140 14.59 16.90 -1.92
C ALA A 140 15.03 16.00 -0.75
N ALA A 141 15.52 16.56 0.37
CA ALA A 141 15.94 15.77 1.51
C ALA A 141 14.76 15.08 2.18
N SER A 142 13.62 15.75 2.31
CA SER A 142 12.38 15.13 2.81
C SER A 142 11.91 13.99 1.92
N GLY A 143 11.96 14.15 0.59
CA GLY A 143 11.59 13.06 -0.34
C GLY A 143 12.49 11.83 -0.23
N LEU A 144 13.82 12.04 -0.13
CA LEU A 144 14.78 10.95 0.10
C LEU A 144 14.54 10.26 1.44
N ARG A 145 14.29 11.02 2.51
CA ARG A 145 14.00 10.48 3.85
C ARG A 145 12.70 9.69 3.90
N ALA A 146 11.67 10.13 3.20
CA ALA A 146 10.40 9.41 3.09
C ALA A 146 10.63 8.03 2.47
N VAL A 147 11.30 7.98 1.31
CA VAL A 147 11.64 6.72 0.63
C VAL A 147 12.49 5.81 1.53
N ALA A 148 13.56 6.35 2.10
CA ALA A 148 14.44 5.56 2.98
C ALA A 148 13.70 5.00 4.20
N SER A 149 12.76 5.76 4.76
CA SER A 149 11.98 5.32 5.93
C SER A 149 10.95 4.25 5.58
N TYR A 150 10.27 4.37 4.43
CA TYR A 150 9.38 3.29 3.93
C TYR A 150 10.17 2.01 3.65
N VAL A 151 11.36 2.11 3.04
CA VAL A 151 12.27 0.98 2.83
C VAL A 151 12.68 0.35 4.17
N ALA A 152 13.01 1.18 5.18
CA ALA A 152 13.40 0.70 6.50
C ALA A 152 12.27 -0.08 7.18
N CYS A 153 11.01 0.38 7.10
CA CYS A 153 9.86 -0.36 7.65
C CYS A 153 9.80 -1.79 7.08
N VAL A 154 9.83 -1.93 5.76
CA VAL A 154 9.73 -3.23 5.09
C VAL A 154 10.95 -4.09 5.37
N SER A 155 12.14 -3.49 5.44
CA SER A 155 13.38 -4.20 5.75
C SER A 155 13.38 -4.78 7.16
N LEU A 156 12.87 -4.03 8.15
CA LEU A 156 12.74 -4.52 9.53
C LEU A 156 11.79 -5.72 9.63
N VAL A 157 10.67 -5.69 8.91
CA VAL A 157 9.73 -6.82 8.86
C VAL A 157 10.36 -8.03 8.16
N LEU A 158 11.05 -7.82 7.04
CA LEU A 158 11.75 -8.88 6.30
C LEU A 158 12.81 -9.58 7.16
N ASN A 159 13.50 -8.83 8.02
CA ASN A 159 14.52 -9.36 8.93
C ASN A 159 13.93 -9.99 10.21
N GLY A 160 12.64 -9.84 10.46
CA GLY A 160 11.98 -10.28 11.69
C GLY A 160 12.22 -9.37 12.90
N ASP A 161 12.74 -8.16 12.68
CA ASP A 161 13.02 -7.16 13.71
C ASP A 161 11.78 -6.33 14.08
N ALA A 162 10.76 -6.31 13.23
CA ALA A 162 9.50 -5.62 13.44
C ALA A 162 8.31 -6.35 12.79
N LYS A 163 7.10 -5.85 13.06
CA LYS A 163 5.85 -6.26 12.42
C LYS A 163 5.09 -5.03 11.93
N PHE A 164 4.18 -5.19 10.97
CA PHE A 164 3.30 -4.07 10.61
C PHE A 164 2.33 -3.81 11.76
N ASP A 165 1.51 -4.77 12.17
CA ASP A 165 0.66 -4.67 13.38
C ASP A 165 0.91 -5.85 14.34
N SER A 166 -0.03 -6.12 15.28
CA SER A 166 0.11 -7.22 16.24
C SER A 166 0.29 -8.59 15.57
N ASP A 167 -0.32 -8.78 14.41
CA ASP A 167 -0.52 -10.09 13.79
C ASP A 167 0.15 -10.20 12.42
N GLU A 168 0.42 -9.09 11.75
CA GLU A 168 1.02 -9.05 10.42
C GLU A 168 2.54 -8.92 10.48
N SER A 169 3.22 -10.02 10.19
CA SER A 169 4.70 -10.14 10.15
C SER A 169 5.23 -10.55 8.78
N ASN A 170 4.35 -10.68 7.78
CA ASN A 170 4.75 -11.04 6.43
C ASN A 170 5.33 -9.79 5.71
N PRO A 171 6.58 -9.85 5.23
CA PRO A 171 7.19 -8.73 4.49
C PRO A 171 6.58 -8.50 3.10
N ALA A 172 5.77 -9.45 2.59
CA ALA A 172 5.02 -9.34 1.35
C ALA A 172 3.52 -9.07 1.58
N SER A 173 3.15 -8.57 2.75
CA SER A 173 1.77 -8.20 3.11
C SER A 173 1.28 -6.94 2.42
N VAL A 174 -0.02 -6.64 2.60
CA VAL A 174 -0.66 -5.42 2.07
C VAL A 174 0.04 -4.15 2.56
N PRO A 175 0.31 -3.93 3.87
CA PRO A 175 1.03 -2.73 4.31
C PRO A 175 2.42 -2.58 3.67
N ALA A 176 3.14 -3.68 3.46
CA ALA A 176 4.42 -3.67 2.76
C ALA A 176 4.26 -3.17 1.31
N ALA A 177 3.27 -3.72 0.59
CA ALA A 177 2.96 -3.32 -0.77
C ALA A 177 2.54 -1.84 -0.86
N GLU A 178 1.77 -1.34 0.10
CA GLU A 178 1.39 0.08 0.20
C GLU A 178 2.61 0.99 0.39
N TYR A 179 3.50 0.64 1.32
CA TYR A 179 4.71 1.43 1.60
C TYR A 179 5.66 1.46 0.40
N LEU A 180 5.89 0.30 -0.23
CA LEU A 180 6.72 0.21 -1.43
C LEU A 180 6.11 0.96 -2.61
N THR A 181 4.78 0.86 -2.80
CA THR A 181 4.06 1.61 -3.85
C THR A 181 4.27 3.11 -3.68
N ARG A 182 4.09 3.63 -2.47
CA ARG A 182 4.28 5.07 -2.22
C ARG A 182 5.73 5.50 -2.43
N ALA A 183 6.69 4.73 -1.89
CA ALA A 183 8.11 5.00 -2.05
C ALA A 183 8.52 5.05 -3.53
N ILE A 184 7.99 4.15 -4.36
CA ILE A 184 8.21 4.12 -5.81
C ILE A 184 7.65 5.37 -6.50
N LEU A 185 6.46 5.85 -6.11
CA LEU A 185 5.90 7.08 -6.68
C LEU A 185 6.77 8.29 -6.37
N ILE A 186 7.24 8.42 -5.13
CA ILE A 186 8.18 9.47 -4.74
C ILE A 186 9.48 9.35 -5.55
N ALA A 187 10.11 8.18 -5.56
CA ALA A 187 11.35 7.93 -6.28
C ALA A 187 11.24 8.22 -7.78
N ARG A 188 10.12 7.87 -8.42
CA ARG A 188 9.85 8.19 -9.84
C ARG A 188 9.79 9.69 -10.08
N SER A 189 9.14 10.45 -9.20
CA SER A 189 9.08 11.91 -9.31
C SER A 189 10.45 12.58 -9.14
N MET A 190 11.38 11.92 -8.46
CA MET A 190 12.72 12.42 -8.17
C MET A 190 13.82 11.84 -9.09
N GLY A 191 13.43 10.96 -10.03
CA GLY A 191 14.34 10.25 -10.93
C GLY A 191 14.63 8.83 -10.47
N TRP A 192 13.77 7.87 -10.89
CA TRP A 192 13.83 6.46 -10.48
C TRP A 192 15.22 5.82 -10.57
N LYS A 193 16.01 6.14 -11.60
CA LYS A 193 17.32 5.50 -11.87
C LYS A 193 18.49 6.05 -11.05
N ARG A 194 18.25 7.01 -10.15
CA ARG A 194 19.25 7.51 -9.22
C ARG A 194 19.71 6.44 -8.24
N GLY A 195 20.99 6.46 -7.87
CA GLY A 195 21.59 5.47 -6.96
C GLY A 195 21.03 5.52 -5.54
N GLU A 196 20.54 6.70 -5.12
CA GLU A 196 19.86 6.88 -3.83
C GLU A 196 18.60 6.00 -3.69
N PHE A 197 18.06 5.49 -4.79
CA PHE A 197 16.91 4.59 -4.82
C PHE A 197 17.28 3.11 -5.07
N ASP A 198 18.58 2.76 -5.08
CA ASP A 198 19.03 1.36 -5.12
C ASP A 198 18.47 0.55 -3.94
N PRO A 199 18.46 1.05 -2.69
CA PRO A 199 17.85 0.31 -1.57
C PRO A 199 16.37 0.00 -1.78
N LEU A 200 15.61 0.91 -2.43
CA LEU A 200 14.20 0.67 -2.74
C LEU A 200 14.03 -0.42 -3.80
N ARG A 201 14.88 -0.45 -4.84
CA ARG A 201 14.87 -1.56 -5.81
C ARG A 201 15.25 -2.88 -5.15
N GLN A 202 16.26 -2.86 -4.29
CA GLN A 202 16.76 -4.04 -3.60
C GLN A 202 15.69 -4.64 -2.69
N ILE A 203 15.02 -3.84 -1.84
CA ILE A 203 13.99 -4.37 -0.95
C ILE A 203 12.78 -4.95 -1.72
N VAL A 204 12.39 -4.34 -2.86
CA VAL A 204 11.35 -4.93 -3.72
C VAL A 204 11.79 -6.30 -4.26
N ALA A 205 13.07 -6.42 -4.66
CA ALA A 205 13.63 -7.68 -5.13
C ALA A 205 13.67 -8.74 -4.02
N ASP A 206 14.11 -8.34 -2.82
CA ASP A 206 14.28 -9.25 -1.68
C ASP A 206 12.93 -9.76 -1.16
N VAL A 207 11.93 -8.88 -1.04
CA VAL A 207 10.57 -9.28 -0.65
C VAL A 207 9.94 -10.20 -1.70
N SER A 208 10.12 -9.90 -3.00
CA SER A 208 9.65 -10.78 -4.08
C SER A 208 10.30 -12.17 -3.98
N LYS A 209 11.60 -12.21 -3.67
CA LYS A 209 12.36 -13.46 -3.49
C LYS A 209 11.88 -14.22 -2.26
N HIS A 210 11.68 -13.54 -1.15
CA HIS A 210 11.16 -14.12 0.09
C HIS A 210 9.81 -14.79 -0.15
N ALA A 211 8.86 -14.10 -0.80
CA ALA A 211 7.55 -14.68 -1.11
C ALA A 211 7.66 -15.93 -2.00
N LEU A 212 8.54 -15.92 -3.00
CA LEU A 212 8.80 -17.10 -3.84
C LEU A 212 9.42 -18.25 -3.03
N ASP A 213 10.48 -17.99 -2.27
CA ASP A 213 11.20 -19.00 -1.50
C ASP A 213 10.33 -19.61 -0.38
N ALA A 214 9.42 -18.82 0.19
CA ALA A 214 8.46 -19.26 1.19
C ALA A 214 7.25 -20.00 0.60
N ASP A 215 7.13 -20.09 -0.73
CA ASP A 215 5.95 -20.59 -1.43
C ASP A 215 4.67 -19.85 -0.99
N ASP A 216 4.79 -18.51 -0.90
CA ASP A 216 3.73 -17.59 -0.48
C ASP A 216 3.10 -16.92 -1.70
N GLY A 217 2.10 -17.60 -2.28
CA GLY A 217 1.34 -17.08 -3.40
C GLY A 217 0.58 -15.79 -3.08
N TRP A 218 0.05 -15.66 -1.86
CA TRP A 218 -0.70 -14.47 -1.44
C TRP A 218 0.20 -13.25 -1.33
N GLY A 219 1.37 -13.38 -0.70
CA GLY A 219 2.36 -12.31 -0.65
C GLY A 219 2.87 -11.92 -2.04
N PHE A 220 3.07 -12.90 -2.92
CA PHE A 220 3.50 -12.61 -4.29
C PHE A 220 2.42 -11.91 -5.14
N ILE A 221 1.13 -12.13 -4.86
CA ILE A 221 0.04 -11.36 -5.47
C ILE A 221 0.15 -9.87 -5.12
N GLN A 222 0.61 -9.53 -3.91
CA GLN A 222 0.79 -8.13 -3.50
C GLN A 222 2.03 -7.50 -4.13
N ILE A 223 3.18 -8.21 -4.10
CA ILE A 223 4.48 -7.62 -4.46
C ILE A 223 4.87 -7.85 -5.93
N GLY A 224 4.42 -8.95 -6.53
CA GLY A 224 4.70 -9.29 -7.93
C GLY A 224 4.28 -8.21 -8.93
N PRO A 225 3.07 -7.60 -8.83
CA PRO A 225 2.67 -6.49 -9.68
C PRO A 225 3.56 -5.25 -9.55
N ILE A 226 4.04 -4.96 -8.33
CA ILE A 226 4.98 -3.87 -8.05
C ILE A 226 6.31 -4.16 -8.73
N ASN A 227 6.86 -5.36 -8.55
CA ASN A 227 8.09 -5.80 -9.19
C ASN A 227 8.00 -5.67 -10.72
N LEU A 228 6.95 -6.26 -11.33
CA LEU A 228 6.72 -6.26 -12.77
C LEU A 228 6.61 -4.83 -13.33
N SER A 229 5.79 -3.99 -12.71
CA SER A 229 5.52 -2.63 -13.19
C SER A 229 6.73 -1.69 -13.08
N ASN A 230 7.75 -2.10 -12.31
CA ASN A 230 8.98 -1.34 -12.09
C ASN A 230 10.22 -2.00 -12.71
N ARG A 231 10.08 -3.20 -13.29
CA ARG A 231 11.17 -3.99 -13.88
C ARG A 231 12.33 -4.14 -12.88
N VAL A 232 11.99 -4.52 -11.66
CA VAL A 232 12.98 -4.80 -10.62
C VAL A 232 13.65 -6.14 -10.89
N TRP A 233 12.86 -7.17 -11.23
CA TRP A 233 13.34 -8.39 -11.85
C TRP A 233 13.22 -8.34 -13.37
N GLU A 234 13.91 -9.28 -14.02
CA GLU A 234 13.68 -9.60 -15.41
C GLU A 234 12.27 -10.16 -15.63
N LEU A 235 11.64 -9.81 -16.75
CA LEU A 235 10.24 -10.18 -17.01
C LEU A 235 10.02 -11.68 -16.99
N ALA A 236 10.96 -12.45 -17.56
CA ALA A 236 10.90 -13.91 -17.58
C ALA A 236 10.99 -14.51 -16.17
N GLN A 237 11.80 -13.90 -15.29
CA GLN A 237 11.91 -14.33 -13.90
C GLN A 237 10.59 -14.07 -13.14
N THR A 238 9.98 -12.89 -13.32
CA THR A 238 8.67 -12.60 -12.70
C THR A 238 7.58 -13.54 -13.20
N ALA A 239 7.56 -13.83 -14.51
CA ALA A 239 6.62 -14.79 -15.08
C ALA A 239 6.79 -16.17 -14.44
N GLN A 240 8.02 -16.71 -14.45
CA GLN A 240 8.32 -18.03 -13.91
C GLN A 240 7.96 -18.14 -12.42
N ALA A 241 8.29 -17.12 -11.61
CA ALA A 241 7.94 -17.10 -10.19
C ALA A 241 6.42 -17.15 -9.97
N ALA A 242 5.66 -16.37 -10.73
CA ALA A 242 4.21 -16.37 -10.65
C ALA A 242 3.61 -17.73 -11.07
N GLU A 243 4.14 -18.38 -12.11
CA GLU A 243 3.69 -19.72 -12.53
C GLU A 243 3.98 -20.78 -11.47
N ILE A 244 5.19 -20.78 -10.88
CA ILE A 244 5.55 -21.70 -9.79
C ILE A 244 4.51 -21.60 -8.67
N LEU A 245 4.24 -20.38 -8.20
CA LEU A 245 3.29 -20.15 -7.11
C LEU A 245 1.84 -20.47 -7.53
N ALA A 246 1.43 -20.19 -8.78
CA ALA A 246 0.10 -20.52 -9.27
C ALA A 246 -0.18 -22.04 -9.28
N THR A 247 0.87 -22.85 -9.43
CA THR A 247 0.78 -24.32 -9.37
C THR A 247 0.94 -24.89 -7.97
N SER A 248 1.29 -24.06 -6.97
CA SER A 248 1.54 -24.52 -5.61
C SER A 248 0.38 -25.31 -5.01
N ALA A 249 0.71 -26.36 -4.26
CA ALA A 249 -0.25 -27.10 -3.46
C ALA A 249 -0.78 -26.28 -2.28
N LYS A 250 -0.02 -25.30 -1.77
CA LYS A 250 -0.43 -24.45 -0.64
C LYS A 250 -1.64 -23.56 -0.96
N LEU A 251 -1.81 -23.20 -2.22
CA LEU A 251 -3.02 -22.48 -2.66
C LEU A 251 -4.26 -23.38 -2.67
N GLY A 252 -4.14 -24.71 -2.61
CA GLY A 252 -5.28 -25.61 -2.54
C GLY A 252 -6.36 -25.30 -3.58
N GLY A 253 -7.62 -25.27 -3.14
CA GLY A 253 -8.80 -24.88 -3.94
C GLY A 253 -9.03 -23.37 -4.06
N ASP A 254 -8.03 -22.52 -3.75
CA ASP A 254 -8.10 -21.07 -3.92
C ASP A 254 -7.88 -20.68 -5.38
N HIS A 255 -8.92 -20.87 -6.18
CA HIS A 255 -8.89 -20.56 -7.60
C HIS A 255 -8.68 -19.05 -7.89
N PRO A 256 -9.25 -18.09 -7.12
CA PRO A 256 -8.96 -16.67 -7.31
C PRO A 256 -7.49 -16.29 -7.13
N ALA A 257 -6.80 -16.83 -6.11
CA ALA A 257 -5.37 -16.57 -5.93
C ALA A 257 -4.55 -17.16 -7.09
N ARG A 258 -4.83 -18.41 -7.49
CA ARG A 258 -4.20 -19.05 -8.66
C ARG A 258 -4.41 -18.22 -9.94
N ARG A 259 -5.62 -17.72 -10.15
CA ARG A 259 -5.97 -16.86 -11.31
C ARG A 259 -5.09 -15.61 -11.34
N SER A 260 -4.99 -14.91 -10.21
CA SER A 260 -4.22 -13.67 -10.09
C SER A 260 -2.75 -13.89 -10.44
N LEU A 261 -2.17 -15.02 -10.03
CA LEU A 261 -0.79 -15.39 -10.35
C LEU A 261 -0.61 -15.76 -11.84
N TRP A 262 -1.54 -16.53 -12.42
CA TRP A 262 -1.52 -16.82 -13.86
C TRP A 262 -1.67 -15.57 -14.72
N GLU A 263 -2.53 -14.63 -14.34
CA GLU A 263 -2.67 -13.34 -15.00
C GLU A 263 -1.41 -12.48 -14.88
N LEU A 264 -0.76 -12.48 -13.71
CA LEU A 264 0.53 -11.82 -13.51
C LEU A 264 1.60 -12.42 -14.43
N ALA A 265 1.69 -13.75 -14.51
CA ALA A 265 2.61 -14.44 -15.42
C ALA A 265 2.32 -14.09 -16.88
N GLY A 266 1.05 -14.17 -17.29
CA GLY A 266 0.61 -13.84 -18.63
C GLY A 266 0.93 -12.40 -19.03
N ARG A 267 0.75 -11.45 -18.10
CA ARG A 267 1.13 -10.03 -18.30
C ARG A 267 2.64 -9.87 -18.42
N ALA A 268 3.44 -10.57 -17.61
CA ALA A 268 4.89 -10.52 -17.71
C ALA A 268 5.40 -11.06 -19.06
N CYS A 269 4.89 -12.20 -19.52
CA CYS A 269 5.18 -12.77 -20.85
C CYS A 269 4.76 -11.82 -21.98
N LEU A 270 3.58 -11.20 -21.88
CA LEU A 270 3.10 -10.25 -22.89
C LEU A 270 4.03 -9.04 -23.02
N ILE A 271 4.46 -8.46 -21.89
CA ILE A 271 5.42 -7.34 -21.87
C ILE A 271 6.77 -7.78 -22.45
N ALA A 272 7.15 -9.04 -22.27
CA ALA A 272 8.35 -9.64 -22.87
C ALA A 272 8.18 -9.97 -24.37
N LYS A 273 6.99 -9.74 -24.93
CA LYS A 273 6.59 -10.10 -26.31
C LYS A 273 6.57 -11.62 -26.57
N ASP A 274 6.49 -12.42 -25.51
CA ASP A 274 6.26 -13.86 -25.58
C ASP A 274 4.75 -14.13 -25.55
N VAL A 275 4.12 -13.96 -26.72
CA VAL A 275 2.66 -14.07 -26.88
C VAL A 275 2.19 -15.51 -26.63
N ASP A 276 2.99 -16.51 -26.99
CA ASP A 276 2.62 -17.91 -26.83
C ASP A 276 2.55 -18.29 -25.34
N ASN A 277 3.56 -17.95 -24.55
CA ASN A 277 3.50 -18.18 -23.10
C ASN A 277 2.48 -17.28 -22.42
N SER A 278 2.26 -16.05 -22.90
CA SER A 278 1.19 -15.21 -22.40
C SER A 278 -0.18 -15.88 -22.58
N ASN A 279 -0.49 -16.36 -23.79
CA ASN A 279 -1.72 -17.08 -24.10
C ASN A 279 -1.87 -18.35 -23.25
N ARG A 280 -0.79 -19.12 -23.08
CA ARG A 280 -0.77 -20.32 -22.23
C ARG A 280 -1.15 -19.99 -20.79
N CYS A 281 -0.53 -18.97 -20.19
CA CYS A 281 -0.84 -18.55 -18.82
C CYS A 281 -2.27 -18.04 -18.68
N LEU A 282 -2.76 -17.25 -19.65
CA LEU A 282 -4.14 -16.75 -19.62
C LEU A 282 -5.19 -17.85 -19.82
N ILE A 283 -4.87 -18.92 -20.57
CA ILE A 283 -5.72 -20.12 -20.62
C ILE A 283 -5.77 -20.77 -19.23
N GLN A 284 -4.65 -20.92 -18.53
CA GLN A 284 -4.64 -21.46 -17.17
C GLN A 284 -5.44 -20.58 -16.19
N ALA A 285 -5.33 -19.26 -16.30
CA ALA A 285 -6.16 -18.32 -15.54
C ALA A 285 -7.66 -18.53 -15.81
N ALA A 286 -8.05 -18.76 -17.07
CA ALA A 286 -9.44 -19.00 -17.44
C ALA A 286 -9.97 -20.36 -16.94
N GLU A 287 -9.13 -21.40 -16.93
CA GLU A 287 -9.51 -22.73 -16.41
C GLU A 287 -9.77 -22.71 -14.90
N THR A 288 -9.24 -21.74 -14.14
CA THR A 288 -9.60 -21.60 -12.72
C THR A 288 -11.08 -21.25 -12.51
N TYR A 289 -11.72 -20.54 -13.46
CA TYR A 289 -13.18 -20.34 -13.42
C TYR A 289 -13.94 -21.65 -13.63
N VAL A 290 -13.43 -22.56 -14.46
CA VAL A 290 -14.03 -23.89 -14.63
C VAL A 290 -13.93 -24.68 -13.33
N ALA A 291 -12.78 -24.62 -12.65
CA ALA A 291 -12.59 -25.22 -11.34
C ALA A 291 -13.52 -24.61 -10.27
N ASP A 292 -13.77 -23.30 -10.29
CA ASP A 292 -14.76 -22.64 -9.43
C ASP A 292 -16.19 -23.16 -9.68
N ALA A 293 -16.56 -23.39 -10.93
CA ALA A 293 -17.82 -24.03 -11.27
C ALA A 293 -17.88 -25.47 -10.73
N ASP A 294 -16.82 -26.26 -10.93
CA ASP A 294 -16.74 -27.66 -10.49
C ASP A 294 -16.82 -27.81 -8.96
N ALA A 295 -16.29 -26.83 -8.22
CA ALA A 295 -16.36 -26.78 -6.76
C ALA A 295 -17.77 -26.47 -6.21
N ARG A 296 -18.74 -26.15 -7.08
CA ARG A 296 -20.11 -25.76 -6.71
C ARG A 296 -21.17 -26.66 -7.34
N PRO A 297 -21.12 -27.99 -7.13
CA PRO A 297 -22.13 -28.91 -7.66
C PRO A 297 -23.53 -28.64 -7.07
N ASP A 298 -23.59 -27.94 -5.93
CA ASP A 298 -24.80 -27.55 -5.20
C ASP A 298 -25.57 -26.40 -5.86
N SER A 299 -24.97 -25.65 -6.80
CA SER A 299 -25.62 -24.47 -7.38
C SER A 299 -25.38 -24.31 -8.89
N ALA A 300 -26.43 -24.61 -9.66
CA ALA A 300 -26.45 -24.37 -11.10
C ALA A 300 -26.22 -22.89 -11.46
N THR A 301 -26.77 -21.95 -10.69
CA THR A 301 -26.60 -20.51 -10.92
C THR A 301 -25.13 -20.10 -10.78
N VAL A 302 -24.43 -20.58 -9.75
CA VAL A 302 -23.01 -20.28 -9.54
C VAL A 302 -22.14 -20.93 -10.62
N GLN A 303 -22.45 -22.16 -11.02
CA GLN A 303 -21.79 -22.82 -12.16
C GLN A 303 -21.95 -22.01 -13.45
N VAL A 304 -23.16 -21.57 -13.79
CA VAL A 304 -23.43 -20.76 -14.98
C VAL A 304 -22.65 -19.44 -14.95
N HIS A 305 -22.57 -18.78 -13.79
CA HIS A 305 -21.78 -17.56 -13.62
C HIS A 305 -20.30 -17.79 -13.99
N PHE A 306 -19.66 -18.78 -13.37
CA PHE A 306 -18.24 -19.04 -13.61
C PHE A 306 -17.94 -19.62 -15.00
N LEU A 307 -18.81 -20.47 -15.56
CA LEU A 307 -18.66 -20.95 -16.94
C LEU A 307 -18.75 -19.80 -17.95
N ASN A 308 -19.64 -18.83 -17.73
CA ASN A 308 -19.70 -17.62 -18.54
C ASN A 308 -18.41 -16.81 -18.45
N ASP A 309 -17.84 -16.66 -17.26
CA ASP A 309 -16.59 -15.92 -17.06
C ASP A 309 -15.39 -16.64 -17.70
N ALA A 310 -15.32 -17.97 -17.62
CA ALA A 310 -14.34 -18.78 -18.36
C ALA A 310 -14.42 -18.54 -19.87
N ILE A 311 -15.63 -18.59 -20.46
CA ILE A 311 -15.85 -18.34 -21.89
C ILE A 311 -15.44 -16.92 -22.28
N LYS A 312 -15.77 -15.91 -21.45
CA LYS A 312 -15.36 -14.52 -21.68
C LYS A 312 -13.84 -14.39 -21.64
N ALA A 313 -13.17 -14.99 -20.65
CA ALA A 313 -11.71 -14.94 -20.49
C ALA A 313 -10.96 -15.63 -21.63
N LEU A 314 -11.49 -16.74 -22.17
CA LEU A 314 -10.91 -17.44 -23.32
C LEU A 314 -11.14 -16.72 -24.66
N ARG A 315 -12.18 -15.88 -24.78
CA ARG A 315 -12.59 -15.24 -26.04
C ARG A 315 -11.45 -14.49 -26.78
N PRO A 316 -10.64 -13.64 -26.13
CA PRO A 316 -9.57 -12.91 -26.81
C PRO A 316 -8.36 -13.79 -27.17
N ILE A 317 -8.28 -15.03 -26.68
CA ILE A 317 -7.09 -15.88 -26.83
C ILE A 317 -7.22 -16.76 -28.10
N PRO A 318 -6.27 -16.69 -29.05
CA PRO A 318 -6.26 -17.57 -30.22
C PRO A 318 -6.20 -19.06 -29.84
N GLY A 319 -6.79 -19.92 -30.68
CA GLY A 319 -6.74 -21.38 -30.47
C GLY A 319 -7.69 -21.94 -29.42
N THR A 320 -8.50 -21.12 -28.75
CA THR A 320 -9.42 -21.57 -27.68
C THR A 320 -10.86 -21.83 -28.14
N ALA A 321 -11.13 -21.78 -29.45
CA ALA A 321 -12.49 -21.88 -30.00
C ALA A 321 -13.21 -23.18 -29.62
N ASP A 322 -12.53 -24.32 -29.72
CA ASP A 322 -13.12 -25.62 -29.38
C ASP A 322 -13.36 -25.76 -27.87
N ARG A 323 -12.44 -25.26 -27.04
CA ARG A 323 -12.63 -25.22 -25.58
C ARG A 323 -13.85 -24.38 -25.20
N ARG A 324 -14.01 -23.20 -25.80
CA ARG A 324 -15.21 -22.36 -25.59
C ARG A 324 -16.50 -23.05 -26.02
N ARG A 325 -16.50 -23.77 -27.15
CA ARG A 325 -17.67 -24.55 -27.59
C ARG A 325 -18.04 -25.61 -26.56
N ALA A 326 -17.06 -26.37 -26.06
CA ALA A 326 -17.29 -27.37 -25.03
C ALA A 326 -17.86 -26.76 -23.73
N LEU A 327 -17.37 -25.59 -23.31
CA LEU A 327 -17.91 -24.88 -22.14
C LEU A 327 -19.33 -24.35 -22.39
N GLN A 328 -19.65 -23.93 -23.62
CA GLN A 328 -21.00 -23.50 -24.00
C GLN A 328 -21.99 -24.68 -23.97
N ASP A 329 -21.59 -25.83 -24.49
CA ASP A 329 -22.42 -27.05 -24.45
C ASP A 329 -22.69 -27.48 -22.99
N ARG A 330 -21.66 -27.40 -22.14
CA ARG A 330 -21.81 -27.62 -20.70
C ARG A 330 -22.76 -26.61 -20.06
N LEU A 331 -22.63 -25.32 -20.40
CA LEU A 331 -23.49 -24.26 -19.87
C LEU A 331 -24.97 -24.52 -20.20
N ASN A 332 -25.27 -24.92 -21.45
CA ASN A 332 -26.63 -25.28 -21.87
C ASN A 332 -27.18 -26.51 -21.11
N THR A 333 -26.31 -27.40 -20.63
CA THR A 333 -26.74 -28.56 -19.84
C THR A 333 -27.08 -28.18 -18.39
N VAL A 334 -26.35 -27.20 -17.82
CA VAL A 334 -26.56 -26.71 -16.44
C VAL A 334 -27.73 -25.72 -16.36
N GLN A 335 -28.02 -25.02 -17.47
CA GLN A 335 -29.14 -24.08 -17.62
C GLN A 335 -30.19 -24.66 -18.59
N PRO A 336 -30.97 -25.69 -18.18
CA PRO A 336 -31.97 -26.31 -19.05
C PRO A 336 -33.11 -25.38 -19.45
#